data_AF-A0A7X0C984-F1
#
_entry.id   AF-A0A7X0C984-F1
#
_cell.length_a   1.000
_cell.length_b   1.000
_cell.length_c   1.000
_cell.angle_alpha   90.00
_cell.angle_beta   90.00
_cell.angle_gamma   90.00
#
_symmetry.space_group_name_H-M   'P 1'
#
loop_
_entity.id
_entity.type
_entity.pdbx_description
1 polymer ?
#
loop_
_entity_poly.entity_id
_entity_poly.type
_entity_poly.pdbx_seq_one_letter_code
_entity_poly.pdbx_strand_id
1 'polypeptide(L)'
;MAEPAPITTTDLWDLNADPERLEKLAETWRSLGTKVTSAEGLINDAAQQVFAKEYWTGDTATSFNGYRKKFTADVELFGKWAANVADVLTYTATVLRVQQGLLNEERKRLNGVPASSDYTGLTFRPRDAEQSKLVTGAITTAKEIRRRVDEVLAEKKRDMKFYENQFELISKEWKPRTVRLLNLNIGQGAGNSPGDSSGTDSEDISKIAQVIAGQDTDIATVQEVFQHDIADLEEELENRTGDNWDVKFEEASSKYHANDDWPIIGDIVNAPFGNAVLVREGDVIEGTGDSERVKLDVEGGSITLPSNEPGKGDTRIDDGEGRSAAKTEVQIKPR
;
A
#
# COMPACT_ATOMS: atom_id res chain seq x y z
N MET A 1 -34.75 61.36 -28.74
CA MET A 1 -33.48 60.63 -28.54
C MET A 1 -33.68 59.23 -29.08
N ALA A 2 -32.72 58.66 -29.81
CA ALA A 2 -32.81 57.29 -30.30
C ALA A 2 -32.74 56.30 -29.12
N GLU A 3 -33.52 55.22 -29.17
CA GLU A 3 -33.45 54.17 -28.15
C GLU A 3 -32.07 53.49 -28.17
N PRO A 4 -31.45 53.20 -27.01
CA PRO A 4 -30.20 52.45 -26.94
C PRO A 4 -30.32 51.06 -27.58
N ALA A 5 -29.23 50.58 -28.18
CA ALA A 5 -29.18 49.22 -28.70
C ALA A 5 -29.32 48.19 -27.54
N PRO A 6 -29.97 47.03 -27.78
CA PRO A 6 -29.99 45.93 -26.83
C PRO A 6 -28.59 45.46 -26.44
N ILE A 7 -28.42 45.02 -25.20
CA ILE A 7 -27.15 44.49 -24.67
C ILE A 7 -27.36 43.02 -24.30
N THR A 8 -26.65 42.11 -24.96
CA THR A 8 -26.74 40.67 -24.71
C THR A 8 -25.47 40.15 -24.02
N THR A 9 -25.64 39.29 -23.03
CA THR A 9 -24.54 38.65 -22.30
C THR A 9 -24.94 37.24 -21.83
N THR A 10 -23.97 36.36 -21.57
CA THR A 10 -24.23 35.10 -20.86
C THR A 10 -24.72 35.39 -19.43
N ASP A 11 -25.27 34.40 -18.72
CA ASP A 11 -25.65 34.63 -17.33
C ASP A 11 -24.39 34.79 -16.44
N LEU A 12 -24.05 36.04 -16.17
CA LEU A 12 -22.90 36.39 -15.34
C LEU A 12 -23.22 36.40 -13.84
N TRP A 13 -24.48 36.35 -13.45
CA TRP A 13 -24.88 36.57 -12.05
C TRP A 13 -25.11 35.28 -11.26
N ASP A 14 -25.19 34.13 -11.93
CA ASP A 14 -25.29 32.83 -11.26
C ASP A 14 -23.99 32.01 -11.39
N LEU A 15 -23.29 31.80 -10.27
CA LEU A 15 -22.10 30.96 -10.23
C LEU A 15 -22.39 29.48 -10.52
N ASN A 16 -23.65 29.03 -10.39
CA ASN A 16 -24.05 27.62 -10.53
C ASN A 16 -23.23 26.67 -9.62
N ALA A 17 -22.90 27.15 -8.42
CA ALA A 17 -22.09 26.45 -7.44
C ALA A 17 -22.96 25.79 -6.35
N ASP A 18 -22.39 24.78 -5.67
CA ASP A 18 -23.01 24.09 -4.53
C ASP A 18 -22.10 24.17 -3.29
N PRO A 19 -22.14 25.28 -2.53
CA PRO A 19 -21.34 25.44 -1.31
C PRO A 19 -21.71 24.45 -0.20
N GLU A 20 -22.98 24.01 -0.13
CA GLU A 20 -23.44 23.09 0.91
C GLU A 20 -22.81 21.70 0.75
N ARG A 21 -22.64 21.23 -0.49
CA ARG A 21 -21.92 20.00 -0.77
C ARG A 21 -20.46 20.08 -0.33
N LEU A 22 -19.79 21.21 -0.54
CA LEU A 22 -18.39 21.40 -0.12
C LEU A 22 -18.26 21.33 1.41
N GLU A 23 -19.22 21.88 2.15
CA GLU A 23 -19.23 21.80 3.62
C GLU A 23 -19.45 20.38 4.14
N LYS A 24 -20.39 19.62 3.55
CA LYS A 24 -20.59 18.21 3.90
C LYS A 24 -19.33 17.37 3.66
N LEU A 25 -18.61 17.66 2.57
CA LEU A 25 -17.32 17.04 2.30
C LEU A 25 -16.27 17.46 3.33
N ALA A 26 -16.24 18.73 3.73
CA ALA A 26 -15.35 19.21 4.79
C ALA A 26 -15.61 18.49 6.13
N GLU A 27 -16.87 18.30 6.51
CA GLU A 27 -17.25 17.54 7.71
C GLU A 27 -16.78 16.08 7.65
N THR A 28 -16.88 15.46 6.47
CA THR A 28 -16.38 14.09 6.24
C THR A 28 -14.88 14.00 6.47
N TRP A 29 -14.12 14.97 5.95
CA TRP A 29 -12.66 15.05 6.14
C TRP A 29 -12.27 15.31 7.60
N ARG A 30 -13.00 16.18 8.31
CA ARG A 30 -12.79 16.39 9.76
C ARG A 30 -13.05 15.11 10.55
N SER A 31 -14.14 14.41 10.26
CA SER A 31 -14.47 13.14 10.89
C SER A 31 -13.37 12.09 10.66
N LEU A 32 -12.83 12.03 9.44
CA LEU A 32 -11.72 11.16 9.13
C LEU A 32 -10.47 11.54 9.93
N GLY A 33 -10.10 12.82 9.99
CA GLY A 33 -8.98 13.30 10.80
C GLY A 33 -9.10 12.90 12.27
N THR A 34 -10.28 13.08 12.88
CA THR A 34 -10.54 12.67 14.27
C THR A 34 -10.37 11.16 14.49
N LYS A 35 -10.86 10.33 13.55
CA LYS A 35 -10.71 8.86 13.63
C LYS A 35 -9.25 8.45 13.57
N VAL A 36 -8.46 9.10 12.72
CA VAL A 36 -7.03 8.84 12.55
C VAL A 36 -6.25 9.20 13.81
N THR A 37 -6.47 10.38 14.40
CA THR A 37 -5.87 10.76 15.68
C THR A 37 -6.28 9.81 16.83
N SER A 38 -7.53 9.34 16.83
CA SER A 38 -7.97 8.35 17.81
C SER A 38 -7.23 7.02 17.66
N ALA A 39 -7.03 6.56 16.42
CA ALA A 39 -6.28 5.34 16.13
C ALA A 39 -4.81 5.46 16.52
N GLU A 40 -4.18 6.61 16.27
CA GLU A 40 -2.83 6.93 16.74
C GLU A 40 -2.71 6.79 18.27
N GLY A 41 -3.67 7.37 19.00
CA GLY A 41 -3.75 7.30 20.46
C GLY A 41 -3.82 5.84 20.95
N LEU A 42 -4.69 5.03 20.36
CA LEU A 42 -4.82 3.61 20.71
C LEU A 42 -3.51 2.84 20.52
N ILE A 43 -2.75 3.11 19.45
CA ILE A 43 -1.47 2.46 19.18
C ILE A 43 -0.41 2.93 20.18
N ASN A 44 -0.37 4.23 20.48
CA ASN A 44 0.53 4.79 21.47
C ASN A 44 0.27 4.21 22.87
N ASP A 45 -0.98 4.14 23.29
CA ASP A 45 -1.39 3.59 24.60
C ASP A 45 -1.05 2.10 24.70
N ALA A 46 -1.36 1.31 23.67
CA ALA A 46 -1.03 -0.11 23.63
C ALA A 46 0.50 -0.31 23.72
N ALA A 47 1.28 0.46 22.96
CA ALA A 47 2.73 0.37 22.99
C ALA A 47 3.31 0.78 24.36
N GLN A 48 2.78 1.83 24.99
CA GLN A 48 3.23 2.22 26.33
C GLN A 48 3.04 1.08 27.33
N GLN A 49 1.94 0.33 27.27
CA GLN A 49 1.73 -0.81 28.17
C GLN A 49 2.80 -1.91 28.03
N VAL A 50 3.27 -2.14 26.80
CA VAL A 50 4.32 -3.12 26.50
C VAL A 50 5.69 -2.63 26.98
N PHE A 51 6.00 -1.35 26.77
CA PHE A 51 7.32 -0.79 27.13
C PHE A 51 7.46 -0.40 28.62
N ALA A 52 6.38 -0.01 29.30
CA ALA A 52 6.42 0.56 30.65
C ALA A 52 6.90 -0.41 31.74
N LYS A 53 6.97 -1.71 31.46
CA LYS A 53 7.30 -2.73 32.47
C LYS A 53 8.62 -3.46 32.19
N GLU A 54 9.45 -2.96 31.28
CA GLU A 54 10.71 -3.59 30.85
C GLU A 54 10.56 -5.06 30.39
N TYR A 55 9.34 -5.51 30.10
CA TYR A 55 9.08 -6.89 29.66
C TYR A 55 9.61 -7.16 28.26
N TRP A 56 9.81 -6.12 27.46
CA TRP A 56 10.32 -6.23 26.11
C TRP A 56 11.45 -5.23 25.87
N THR A 57 12.67 -5.75 25.78
CA THR A 57 13.90 -4.99 25.60
C THR A 57 14.79 -5.61 24.51
N GLY A 58 15.91 -4.95 24.19
CA GLY A 58 16.85 -5.38 23.16
C GLY A 58 16.54 -4.85 21.76
N ASP A 59 17.23 -5.40 20.77
CA ASP A 59 17.24 -4.88 19.39
C ASP A 59 15.86 -4.95 18.72
N THR A 60 15.09 -6.02 18.98
CA THR A 60 13.73 -6.17 18.44
C THR A 60 12.79 -5.11 18.99
N ALA A 61 12.83 -4.87 20.30
CA ALA A 61 12.02 -3.83 20.96
C ALA A 61 12.38 -2.43 20.42
N THR A 62 13.67 -2.19 20.17
CA THR A 62 14.18 -0.94 19.58
C THR A 62 13.69 -0.73 18.15
N SER A 63 13.83 -1.75 17.30
CA SER A 63 13.38 -1.72 15.90
C SER A 63 11.87 -1.48 15.80
N PHE A 64 11.07 -2.23 16.57
CA PHE A 64 9.62 -2.03 16.61
C PHE A 64 9.25 -0.63 17.10
N ASN A 65 9.90 -0.11 18.15
CA ASN A 65 9.62 1.25 18.61
C ASN A 65 9.96 2.30 17.53
N GLY A 66 11.03 2.08 16.76
CA GLY A 66 11.37 2.90 15.60
C GLY A 66 10.27 2.89 14.53
N TYR A 67 9.85 1.69 14.12
CA TYR A 67 8.75 1.49 13.17
C TYR A 67 7.45 2.15 13.64
N ARG A 68 7.06 1.88 14.90
CA ARG A 68 5.86 2.46 15.51
C ARG A 68 5.91 3.98 15.52
N LYS A 69 7.02 4.60 15.94
CA LYS A 69 7.17 6.06 15.98
C LYS A 69 7.00 6.67 14.59
N LYS A 70 7.59 6.05 13.57
CA LYS A 70 7.42 6.47 12.17
C LYS A 70 5.96 6.35 11.75
N PHE A 71 5.34 5.20 11.99
CA PHE A 71 3.93 4.97 11.68
C PHE A 71 3.01 6.00 12.34
N THR A 72 3.15 6.22 13.65
CA THR A 72 2.30 7.18 14.38
C THR A 72 2.54 8.61 13.91
N ALA A 73 3.77 8.97 13.54
CA ALA A 73 4.06 10.29 12.96
C ALA A 73 3.38 10.48 11.61
N ASP A 74 3.36 9.46 10.74
CA ASP A 74 2.67 9.52 9.45
C ASP A 74 1.15 9.55 9.62
N VAL A 75 0.60 8.81 10.59
CA VAL A 75 -0.82 8.87 10.97
C VAL A 75 -1.19 10.27 11.49
N GLU A 76 -0.35 10.89 12.31
CA GLU A 76 -0.55 12.28 12.78
C GLU A 76 -0.55 13.27 11.61
N LEU A 77 0.40 13.13 10.67
CA LEU A 77 0.47 13.94 9.45
C LEU A 77 -0.78 13.76 8.58
N PHE A 78 -1.25 12.53 8.40
CA PHE A 78 -2.50 12.24 7.69
C PHE A 78 -3.67 13.00 8.34
N GLY A 79 -3.79 12.95 9.67
CA GLY A 79 -4.83 13.66 10.42
C GLY A 79 -4.77 15.18 10.19
N LYS A 80 -3.58 15.77 10.21
CA LYS A 80 -3.35 17.19 9.92
C LYS A 80 -3.75 17.56 8.49
N TRP A 81 -3.37 16.75 7.50
CA TRP A 81 -3.75 17.02 6.11
C TRP A 81 -5.25 16.86 5.86
N ALA A 82 -5.90 15.89 6.51
CA ALA A 82 -7.35 15.74 6.46
C ALA A 82 -8.06 17.00 6.98
N ALA A 83 -7.59 17.58 8.10
CA ALA A 83 -8.11 18.85 8.61
C ALA A 83 -7.90 20.00 7.62
N ASN A 84 -6.71 20.10 7.01
CA ASN A 84 -6.42 21.15 6.03
C ASN A 84 -7.28 21.03 4.75
N VAL A 85 -7.56 19.81 4.28
CA VAL A 85 -8.50 19.61 3.16
C VAL A 85 -9.90 20.13 3.53
N ALA A 86 -10.36 19.84 4.75
CA ALA A 86 -11.64 20.37 5.22
C ALA A 86 -11.67 21.90 5.26
N ASP A 87 -10.56 22.53 5.66
CA ASP A 87 -10.46 24.00 5.71
C ASP A 87 -10.44 24.61 4.31
N VAL A 88 -9.75 23.99 3.34
CA VAL A 88 -9.81 24.38 1.93
C VAL A 88 -11.25 24.34 1.41
N LEU A 89 -11.96 23.24 1.65
CA LEU A 89 -13.36 23.08 1.23
C LEU A 89 -14.29 24.10 1.88
N THR A 90 -14.14 24.34 3.19
CA THR A 90 -14.93 25.32 3.95
C THR A 90 -14.68 26.75 3.46
N TYR A 91 -13.42 27.08 3.20
CA TYR A 91 -13.04 28.38 2.65
C TYR A 91 -13.63 28.58 1.26
N THR A 92 -13.52 27.60 0.37
CA THR A 92 -14.11 27.66 -0.97
C THR A 92 -15.63 27.83 -0.90
N ALA A 93 -16.33 27.08 -0.04
CA ALA A 93 -17.78 27.25 0.16
C ALA A 93 -18.14 28.68 0.58
N THR A 94 -17.37 29.25 1.53
CA THR A 94 -17.54 30.62 2.02
C THR A 94 -17.36 31.64 0.89
N VAL A 95 -16.29 31.52 0.10
CA VAL A 95 -16.03 32.40 -1.04
C VAL A 95 -17.17 32.34 -2.04
N LEU A 96 -17.62 31.14 -2.42
CA LEU A 96 -18.72 30.98 -3.37
C LEU A 96 -20.02 31.64 -2.88
N ARG A 97 -20.37 31.50 -1.58
CA ARG A 97 -21.55 32.18 -1.02
C ARG A 97 -21.42 33.69 -1.03
N VAL A 98 -20.29 34.22 -0.57
CA VAL A 98 -20.05 35.67 -0.51
C VAL A 98 -20.12 36.27 -1.92
N GLN A 99 -19.46 35.65 -2.89
CA GLN A 99 -19.42 36.15 -4.26
C GLN A 99 -20.77 35.99 -4.97
N GLN A 100 -21.52 34.91 -4.72
CA GLN A 100 -22.92 34.80 -5.17
C GLN A 100 -23.80 35.90 -4.56
N GLY A 101 -23.59 36.25 -3.30
CA GLY A 101 -24.27 37.37 -2.65
C GLY A 101 -24.03 38.70 -3.36
N LEU A 102 -22.76 39.00 -3.69
CA LEU A 102 -22.40 40.20 -4.44
C LEU A 102 -22.99 40.21 -5.85
N LEU A 103 -22.99 39.08 -6.55
CA LEU A 103 -23.64 38.95 -7.86
C LEU A 103 -25.16 39.17 -7.76
N ASN A 104 -25.81 38.63 -6.73
CA ASN A 104 -27.24 38.86 -6.48
C ASN A 104 -27.54 40.35 -6.25
N GLU A 105 -26.67 41.07 -5.54
CA GLU A 105 -26.79 42.53 -5.36
C GLU A 105 -26.61 43.30 -6.67
N GLU A 106 -25.60 42.97 -7.47
CA GLU A 106 -25.42 43.57 -8.80
C GLU A 106 -26.63 43.30 -9.71
N ARG A 107 -27.18 42.08 -9.67
CA ARG A 107 -28.37 41.72 -10.45
C ARG A 107 -29.59 42.55 -10.02
N LYS A 108 -29.79 42.74 -8.72
CA LYS A 108 -30.89 43.54 -8.15
C LYS A 108 -30.85 45.00 -8.61
N ARG A 109 -29.66 45.58 -8.81
CA ARG A 109 -29.54 46.96 -9.34
C ARG A 109 -30.15 47.12 -10.73
N LEU A 110 -30.26 46.02 -11.49
CA LEU A 110 -30.82 46.01 -12.85
C LEU A 110 -32.34 45.77 -12.90
N ASN A 111 -33.04 45.64 -11.77
CA ASN A 111 -34.49 45.33 -11.74
C ASN A 111 -35.36 46.32 -12.53
N GLY A 112 -34.91 47.57 -12.72
CA GLY A 112 -35.60 48.59 -13.52
C GLY A 112 -35.34 48.54 -15.02
N VAL A 113 -34.42 47.68 -15.48
CA VAL A 113 -34.07 47.54 -16.89
C VAL A 113 -34.81 46.33 -17.48
N PRO A 114 -35.65 46.53 -18.51
CA PRO A 114 -36.31 45.41 -19.19
C PRO A 114 -35.29 44.38 -19.67
N ALA A 115 -35.49 43.11 -19.33
CA ALA A 115 -34.61 42.02 -19.73
C ALA A 115 -35.43 40.80 -20.13
N SER A 116 -34.92 40.05 -21.11
CA SER A 116 -35.44 38.74 -21.50
C SER A 116 -34.30 37.72 -21.50
N SER A 117 -34.55 36.53 -20.97
CA SER A 117 -33.64 35.40 -21.06
C SER A 117 -34.05 34.46 -22.20
N ASP A 118 -33.07 33.94 -22.92
CA ASP A 118 -33.23 32.85 -23.88
C ASP A 118 -32.05 31.86 -23.75
N TYR A 119 -31.97 30.86 -24.64
CA TYR A 119 -30.90 29.86 -24.63
C TYR A 119 -29.50 30.42 -24.92
N THR A 120 -29.41 31.64 -25.48
CA THR A 120 -28.15 32.32 -25.81
C THR A 120 -27.67 33.24 -24.70
N GLY A 121 -28.55 33.60 -23.75
CA GLY A 121 -28.20 34.34 -22.55
C GLY A 121 -29.28 35.33 -22.12
N LEU A 122 -28.83 36.41 -21.48
CA LEU A 122 -29.67 37.50 -20.99
C LEU A 122 -29.52 38.72 -21.89
N THR A 123 -30.63 39.18 -22.46
CA THR A 123 -30.69 40.39 -23.29
C THR A 123 -31.41 41.51 -22.55
N PHE A 124 -30.69 42.60 -22.28
CA PHE A 124 -31.22 43.83 -21.70
C PHE A 124 -31.66 44.79 -22.80
N ARG A 125 -32.75 45.52 -22.56
CA ARG A 125 -33.28 46.58 -23.44
C ARG A 125 -33.36 47.90 -22.67
N PRO A 126 -32.24 48.63 -22.52
CA PRO A 126 -32.20 49.93 -21.85
C PRO A 126 -33.08 50.95 -22.57
N ARG A 127 -33.78 51.81 -21.83
CA ARG A 127 -34.64 52.88 -22.38
C ARG A 127 -33.88 54.17 -22.67
N ASP A 128 -32.77 54.38 -21.98
CA ASP A 128 -31.95 55.59 -22.06
C ASP A 128 -30.46 55.28 -21.83
N ALA A 129 -29.63 56.31 -22.03
CA ALA A 129 -28.18 56.20 -21.87
C ALA A 129 -27.76 55.84 -20.43
N GLU A 130 -28.52 56.26 -19.42
CA GLU A 130 -28.22 55.95 -18.01
C GLU A 130 -28.44 54.46 -17.71
N GLN A 131 -29.54 53.88 -18.19
CA GLN A 131 -29.79 52.45 -18.11
C GLN A 131 -28.74 51.65 -18.90
N SER A 132 -28.31 52.15 -20.06
CA SER A 132 -27.24 51.49 -20.83
C SER A 132 -25.91 51.49 -20.07
N LYS A 133 -25.55 52.60 -19.42
CA LYS A 133 -24.36 52.71 -18.57
C LYS A 133 -24.46 51.81 -17.34
N LEU A 134 -25.64 51.72 -16.73
CA LEU A 134 -25.91 50.84 -15.59
C LEU A 134 -25.70 49.36 -15.94
N VAL A 135 -26.25 48.89 -17.08
CA VAL A 135 -26.08 47.50 -17.53
C VAL A 135 -24.61 47.20 -17.82
N THR A 136 -23.92 48.04 -18.59
CA THR A 136 -22.50 47.83 -18.93
C THR A 136 -21.61 47.84 -17.68
N GLY A 137 -21.91 48.71 -16.72
CA GLY A 137 -21.25 48.76 -15.42
C GLY A 137 -21.45 47.48 -14.62
N ALA A 138 -22.70 47.02 -14.48
CA ALA A 138 -23.01 45.78 -13.77
C ALA A 138 -22.38 44.54 -14.42
N ILE A 139 -22.33 44.47 -15.76
CA ILE A 139 -21.62 43.41 -16.50
C ILE A 139 -20.12 43.43 -16.16
N THR A 140 -19.53 44.62 -16.11
CA THR A 140 -18.10 44.78 -15.79
C THR A 140 -17.82 44.30 -14.36
N THR A 141 -18.64 44.71 -13.40
CA THR A 141 -18.52 44.27 -12.00
C THR A 141 -18.73 42.77 -11.85
N ALA A 142 -19.72 42.18 -12.52
CA ALA A 142 -19.97 40.74 -12.47
C ALA A 142 -18.80 39.93 -13.03
N LYS A 143 -18.17 40.38 -14.13
CA LYS A 143 -16.96 39.76 -14.68
C LYS A 143 -15.79 39.83 -13.71
N GLU A 144 -15.61 40.96 -13.02
CA GLU A 144 -14.56 41.13 -12.02
C GLU A 144 -14.77 40.22 -10.79
N ILE A 145 -16.02 40.09 -10.33
CA ILE A 145 -16.38 39.14 -9.27
C ILE A 145 -16.03 37.70 -9.69
N ARG A 146 -16.43 37.29 -10.89
CA ARG A 146 -16.12 35.95 -11.42
C ARG A 146 -14.61 35.71 -11.54
N ARG A 147 -13.85 36.69 -12.05
CA ARG A 147 -12.39 36.60 -12.14
C ARG A 147 -11.75 36.32 -10.77
N ARG A 148 -12.20 37.01 -9.72
CA ARG A 148 -11.71 36.77 -8.34
C ARG A 148 -12.08 35.38 -7.82
N VAL A 149 -13.29 34.90 -8.13
CA VAL A 149 -13.67 33.51 -7.81
C VAL A 149 -12.73 32.54 -8.49
N ASP A 150 -12.48 32.70 -9.80
CA ASP A 150 -11.60 31.82 -10.57
C ASP A 150 -10.16 31.79 -10.02
N GLU A 151 -9.63 32.94 -9.62
CA GLU A 151 -8.31 33.05 -9.01
C GLU A 151 -8.20 32.27 -7.71
N VAL A 152 -9.20 32.43 -6.83
CA VAL A 152 -9.26 31.69 -5.57
C VAL A 152 -9.42 30.19 -5.82
N LEU A 153 -10.29 29.79 -6.75
CA LEU A 153 -10.48 28.38 -7.08
C LEU A 153 -9.22 27.75 -7.67
N ALA A 154 -8.46 28.48 -8.49
CA ALA A 154 -7.19 28.02 -9.03
C ALA A 154 -6.14 27.83 -7.93
N GLU A 155 -6.09 28.72 -6.94
CA GLU A 155 -5.24 28.56 -5.76
C GLU A 155 -5.64 27.31 -4.95
N LYS A 156 -6.91 27.19 -4.57
CA LYS A 156 -7.39 26.06 -3.75
C LYS A 156 -7.28 24.72 -4.47
N LYS A 157 -7.36 24.69 -5.81
CA LYS A 157 -7.07 23.49 -6.60
C LYS A 157 -5.62 23.03 -6.44
N ARG A 158 -4.66 23.95 -6.36
CA ARG A 158 -3.25 23.60 -6.12
C ARG A 158 -3.07 23.03 -4.71
N ASP A 159 -3.72 23.62 -3.71
CA ASP A 159 -3.72 23.09 -2.34
C ASP A 159 -4.26 21.66 -2.29
N MET A 160 -5.40 21.39 -2.95
CA MET A 160 -5.96 20.04 -3.03
C MET A 160 -5.01 19.05 -3.71
N LYS A 161 -4.33 19.46 -4.79
CA LYS A 161 -3.35 18.61 -5.48
C LYS A 161 -2.13 18.31 -4.61
N PHE A 162 -1.69 19.28 -3.82
CA PHE A 162 -0.64 19.04 -2.83
C PHE A 162 -1.06 17.94 -1.85
N TYR A 163 -2.24 18.04 -1.23
CA TYR A 163 -2.70 17.04 -0.26
C TYR A 163 -2.94 15.66 -0.89
N GLU A 164 -3.47 15.60 -2.12
CA GLU A 164 -3.60 14.34 -2.87
C GLU A 164 -2.23 13.63 -2.99
N ASN A 165 -1.20 14.35 -3.40
CA ASN A 165 0.15 13.79 -3.53
C ASN A 165 0.72 13.35 -2.16
N GLN A 166 0.43 14.10 -1.10
CA GLN A 166 0.86 13.73 0.26
C GLN A 166 0.21 12.44 0.75
N PHE A 167 -1.10 12.26 0.51
CA PHE A 167 -1.79 11.01 0.82
C PHE A 167 -1.29 9.83 0.00
N GLU A 168 -0.97 10.04 -1.28
CA GLU A 168 -0.41 9.00 -2.14
C GLU A 168 0.96 8.53 -1.64
N LEU A 169 1.81 9.44 -1.15
CA LEU A 169 3.12 9.09 -0.56
C LEU A 169 2.95 8.21 0.69
N ILE A 170 2.12 8.61 1.66
CA ILE A 170 1.83 7.78 2.85
C ILE A 170 1.21 6.45 2.44
N SER A 171 0.28 6.44 1.50
CA SER A 171 -0.36 5.20 1.05
C SER A 171 0.61 4.23 0.38
N LYS A 172 1.62 4.72 -0.34
CA LYS A 172 2.65 3.88 -0.95
C LYS A 172 3.59 3.31 0.10
N GLU A 173 4.02 4.14 1.05
CA GLU A 173 4.89 3.75 2.16
C GLU A 173 4.26 2.62 2.98
N TRP A 174 2.99 2.77 3.34
CA TRP A 174 2.27 1.85 4.22
C TRP A 174 1.40 0.84 3.48
N LYS A 175 1.60 0.70 2.17
CA LYS A 175 0.87 -0.30 1.38
C LYS A 175 1.13 -1.68 2.00
N PRO A 176 0.09 -2.47 2.32
CA PRO A 176 0.28 -3.81 2.86
C PRO A 176 1.16 -4.63 1.92
N ARG A 177 2.25 -5.15 2.46
CA ARG A 177 3.17 -6.05 1.77
C ARG A 177 2.80 -7.46 2.22
N THR A 178 2.43 -8.31 1.28
CA THR A 178 2.11 -9.71 1.58
C THR A 178 3.34 -10.53 1.28
N VAL A 179 3.79 -11.31 2.26
CA VAL A 179 4.87 -12.29 2.10
C VAL A 179 4.23 -13.67 1.98
N ARG A 180 4.64 -14.43 0.99
CA ARG A 180 4.16 -15.79 0.71
C ARG A 180 5.15 -16.80 1.22
N LEU A 181 4.69 -17.66 2.12
CA LEU A 181 5.50 -18.69 2.73
C LEU A 181 5.08 -20.06 2.22
N LEU A 182 6.07 -20.87 1.89
CA LEU A 182 5.92 -22.26 1.51
C LEU A 182 6.75 -23.12 2.44
N ASN A 183 6.16 -24.18 2.99
CA ASN A 183 6.88 -25.19 3.77
C ASN A 183 6.82 -26.50 3.01
N LEU A 184 7.98 -27.00 2.60
CA LEU A 184 8.17 -28.24 1.86
C LEU A 184 9.01 -29.20 2.70
N ASN A 185 8.52 -30.42 2.86
CA ASN A 185 9.37 -31.55 3.20
C ASN A 185 9.60 -32.33 1.92
N ILE A 186 10.86 -32.42 1.49
CA ILE A 186 11.21 -33.07 0.22
C ILE A 186 11.65 -34.51 0.41
N GLY A 187 11.98 -34.92 1.64
CA GLY A 187 12.26 -36.33 1.96
C GLY A 187 13.40 -36.94 1.15
N GLN A 188 14.47 -36.20 0.82
CA GLN A 188 15.63 -36.76 0.11
C GLN A 188 16.33 -37.87 0.92
N GLY A 189 16.03 -37.97 2.22
CA GLY A 189 16.57 -38.95 3.13
C GLY A 189 15.68 -40.18 3.37
N ALA A 190 14.56 -40.29 2.65
CA ALA A 190 13.68 -41.45 2.73
C ALA A 190 14.22 -42.54 1.80
N GLY A 191 14.35 -43.79 2.29
CA GLY A 191 14.69 -44.92 1.42
C GLY A 191 16.16 -45.12 1.09
N ASN A 192 17.11 -44.30 1.59
CA ASN A 192 18.55 -44.24 1.22
C ASN A 192 19.38 -45.54 1.34
N SER A 193 18.99 -46.58 0.62
CA SER A 193 19.68 -47.84 0.42
C SER A 193 20.10 -47.93 -1.05
N PRO A 194 21.27 -48.49 -1.37
CA PRO A 194 21.69 -48.65 -2.76
C PRO A 194 20.61 -49.36 -3.60
N GLY A 195 20.10 -48.69 -4.64
CA GLY A 195 19.07 -49.20 -5.56
C GLY A 195 17.62 -49.01 -5.11
N ASP A 196 17.38 -48.23 -4.05
CA ASP A 196 16.04 -47.80 -3.63
C ASP A 196 15.79 -46.37 -4.10
N SER A 197 14.96 -46.22 -5.15
CA SER A 197 14.58 -44.93 -5.72
C SER A 197 13.39 -44.29 -4.99
N SER A 198 13.06 -44.76 -3.78
CA SER A 198 12.08 -44.08 -2.95
C SER A 198 12.74 -42.85 -2.33
N GLY A 199 12.03 -41.73 -2.30
CA GLY A 199 12.58 -40.44 -1.91
C GLY A 199 12.77 -39.50 -3.09
N THR A 200 13.41 -38.37 -2.81
CA THR A 200 13.80 -37.36 -3.80
C THR A 200 15.32 -37.45 -3.94
N ASP A 201 15.85 -37.43 -5.16
CA ASP A 201 17.30 -37.43 -5.40
C ASP A 201 17.82 -36.03 -5.80
N SER A 202 19.10 -35.92 -6.16
CA SER A 202 19.67 -34.67 -6.68
C SER A 202 19.07 -34.26 -8.04
N GLU A 203 18.58 -35.21 -8.86
CA GLU A 203 17.99 -34.90 -10.17
C GLU A 203 16.63 -34.19 -10.03
N ASP A 204 15.94 -34.45 -8.92
CA ASP A 204 14.65 -33.86 -8.58
C ASP A 204 14.73 -32.40 -8.09
N ILE A 205 15.93 -31.85 -7.86
CA ILE A 205 16.11 -30.46 -7.41
C ILE A 205 15.47 -29.46 -8.37
N SER A 206 15.58 -29.69 -9.67
CA SER A 206 14.91 -28.87 -10.70
C SER A 206 13.38 -28.88 -10.57
N LYS A 207 12.78 -30.00 -10.12
CA LYS A 207 11.34 -30.12 -9.88
C LYS A 207 10.93 -29.42 -8.58
N ILE A 208 11.77 -29.50 -7.54
CA ILE A 208 11.55 -28.77 -6.28
C ILE A 208 11.58 -27.26 -6.53
N ALA A 209 12.58 -26.77 -7.26
CA ALA A 209 12.67 -25.37 -7.67
C ALA A 209 11.43 -24.95 -8.48
N GLN A 210 10.94 -25.81 -9.38
CA GLN A 210 9.71 -25.57 -10.13
C GLN A 210 8.49 -25.43 -9.21
N VAL A 211 8.35 -26.26 -8.17
CA VAL A 211 7.24 -26.16 -7.21
C VAL A 211 7.32 -24.85 -6.42
N ILE A 212 8.50 -24.48 -5.92
CA ILE A 212 8.72 -23.26 -5.14
C ILE A 212 8.41 -22.02 -6.00
N ALA A 213 9.01 -21.94 -7.20
CA ALA A 213 8.81 -20.82 -8.13
C ALA A 213 7.36 -20.75 -8.65
N GLY A 214 6.73 -21.90 -8.90
CA GLY A 214 5.37 -21.99 -9.41
C GLY A 214 4.29 -21.49 -8.43
N GLN A 215 4.58 -21.46 -7.14
CA GLN A 215 3.69 -20.88 -6.11
C GLN A 215 3.93 -19.39 -5.87
N ASP A 216 4.85 -18.78 -6.62
CA ASP A 216 5.28 -17.39 -6.44
C ASP A 216 5.68 -17.16 -4.96
N THR A 217 6.53 -18.03 -4.46
CA THR A 217 6.96 -18.04 -3.05
C THR A 217 7.97 -16.91 -2.79
N ASP A 218 7.86 -16.25 -1.64
CA ASP A 218 8.86 -15.28 -1.18
C ASP A 218 9.81 -15.90 -0.15
N ILE A 219 9.32 -16.87 0.63
CA ILE A 219 10.13 -17.68 1.56
C ILE A 219 9.74 -19.14 1.45
N ALA A 220 10.72 -20.00 1.18
CA ALA A 220 10.55 -21.44 1.25
C ALA A 220 11.32 -22.01 2.44
N THR A 221 10.70 -22.89 3.23
CA THR A 221 11.42 -23.76 4.17
C THR A 221 11.43 -25.16 3.59
N VAL A 222 12.62 -25.69 3.31
CA VAL A 222 12.83 -27.02 2.73
C VAL A 222 13.39 -27.93 3.81
N GLN A 223 12.70 -29.01 4.11
CA GLN A 223 13.09 -29.99 5.11
C GLN A 223 13.59 -31.26 4.45
N GLU A 224 14.52 -31.94 5.12
CA GLU A 224 15.04 -33.24 4.70
C GLU A 224 15.81 -33.15 3.38
N VAL A 225 16.74 -32.21 3.32
CA VAL A 225 17.58 -31.90 2.15
C VAL A 225 19.06 -32.12 2.45
N PHE A 226 19.82 -32.55 1.46
CA PHE A 226 21.28 -32.64 1.56
C PHE A 226 21.96 -31.31 1.26
N GLN A 227 23.01 -30.98 2.01
CA GLN A 227 23.69 -29.68 1.87
C GLN A 227 24.25 -29.44 0.47
N HIS A 228 24.71 -30.48 -0.21
CA HIS A 228 25.35 -30.34 -1.52
C HIS A 228 24.36 -29.96 -2.63
N ASP A 229 23.08 -30.30 -2.47
CA ASP A 229 22.01 -29.96 -3.42
C ASP A 229 21.48 -28.52 -3.25
N ILE A 230 21.85 -27.85 -2.16
CA ILE A 230 21.35 -26.51 -1.83
C ILE A 230 21.82 -25.46 -2.86
N ALA A 231 23.06 -25.57 -3.33
CA ALA A 231 23.60 -24.64 -4.32
C ALA A 231 22.88 -24.79 -5.66
N ASP A 232 22.59 -26.03 -6.08
CA ASP A 232 21.84 -26.31 -7.31
C ASP A 232 20.38 -25.82 -7.18
N LEU A 233 19.78 -25.96 -6.01
CA LEU A 233 18.44 -25.44 -5.73
C LEU A 233 18.38 -23.91 -5.78
N GLU A 234 19.39 -23.23 -5.23
CA GLU A 234 19.55 -21.76 -5.32
C GLU A 234 19.67 -21.33 -6.78
N GLU A 235 20.60 -21.91 -7.53
CA GLU A 235 20.81 -21.59 -8.95
C GLU A 235 19.54 -21.83 -9.80
N GLU A 236 18.85 -22.95 -9.60
CA GLU A 236 17.59 -23.24 -10.29
C GLU A 236 16.49 -22.22 -9.96
N LEU A 237 16.40 -21.77 -8.71
CA LEU A 237 15.42 -20.76 -8.30
C LEU A 237 15.74 -19.40 -8.94
N GLU A 238 16.99 -18.97 -8.89
CA GLU A 238 17.42 -17.71 -9.50
C GLU A 238 17.19 -17.68 -11.01
N ASN A 239 17.53 -18.77 -11.70
CA ASN A 239 17.31 -18.92 -13.13
C ASN A 239 15.81 -18.88 -13.50
N ARG A 240 14.94 -19.41 -12.64
CA ARG A 240 13.48 -19.48 -12.90
C ARG A 240 12.75 -18.19 -12.57
N THR A 241 13.11 -17.53 -11.47
CA THR A 241 12.41 -16.32 -11.02
C THR A 241 13.04 -15.04 -11.58
N GLY A 242 14.31 -15.09 -11.97
CA GLY A 242 15.09 -13.90 -12.36
C GLY A 242 15.44 -12.99 -11.18
N ASP A 243 15.33 -13.50 -9.96
CA ASP A 243 15.58 -12.81 -8.69
C ASP A 243 16.65 -13.57 -7.92
N ASN A 244 17.38 -12.89 -7.03
CA ASN A 244 18.35 -13.57 -6.16
C ASN A 244 17.63 -14.32 -5.04
N TRP A 245 18.25 -15.38 -4.53
CA TRP A 245 17.73 -16.13 -3.38
C TRP A 245 18.80 -16.27 -2.30
N ASP A 246 18.55 -15.76 -1.09
CA ASP A 246 19.43 -16.03 0.06
C ASP A 246 19.04 -17.36 0.70
N VAL A 247 19.96 -18.32 0.69
CA VAL A 247 19.74 -19.66 1.23
C VAL A 247 20.56 -19.90 2.49
N LYS A 248 19.89 -20.36 3.55
CA LYS A 248 20.50 -20.75 4.82
C LYS A 248 20.20 -22.22 5.12
N PHE A 249 21.24 -23.04 5.07
CA PHE A 249 21.19 -24.45 5.45
C PHE A 249 21.70 -24.66 6.88
N GLU A 250 21.03 -25.52 7.64
CA GLU A 250 21.47 -25.98 8.95
C GLU A 250 21.51 -27.51 8.97
N GLU A 251 22.69 -28.05 9.30
CA GLU A 251 22.88 -29.49 9.41
C GLU A 251 22.14 -30.02 10.65
N ALA A 252 21.37 -31.07 10.45
CA ALA A 252 20.66 -31.74 11.53
C ALA A 252 21.30 -33.09 11.88
N SER A 253 21.83 -33.78 10.87
CA SER A 253 22.51 -35.07 10.97
C SER A 253 23.35 -35.31 9.73
N SER A 254 24.08 -36.43 9.70
CA SER A 254 24.68 -36.96 8.48
C SER A 254 24.00 -38.27 8.06
N LYS A 255 23.75 -38.43 6.75
CA LYS A 255 23.11 -39.63 6.18
C LYS A 255 23.94 -40.18 5.02
N TYR A 256 23.70 -41.43 4.65
CA TYR A 256 24.19 -41.95 3.37
C TYR A 256 23.38 -41.33 2.24
N HIS A 257 24.05 -40.72 1.27
CA HIS A 257 23.42 -40.31 0.02
C HIS A 257 23.77 -41.34 -1.04
N ALA A 258 22.76 -42.08 -1.49
CA ALA A 258 22.88 -43.02 -2.60
C ALA A 258 22.59 -42.23 -3.89
N ASN A 259 23.44 -42.35 -4.89
CA ASN A 259 23.12 -41.91 -6.24
C ASN A 259 22.57 -43.13 -7.00
N ASP A 260 21.39 -42.94 -7.59
CA ASP A 260 20.61 -44.00 -8.26
C ASP A 260 21.27 -44.46 -9.57
N ASP A 261 22.22 -43.67 -10.09
CA ASP A 261 22.92 -43.95 -11.32
C ASP A 261 23.96 -45.08 -11.20
N TRP A 262 23.82 -46.07 -12.09
CA TRP A 262 24.81 -47.14 -12.24
C TRP A 262 25.81 -46.82 -13.37
N PRO A 263 27.14 -46.94 -13.13
CA PRO A 263 27.79 -47.39 -11.90
C PRO A 263 27.67 -46.35 -10.78
N ILE A 264 27.54 -46.84 -9.53
CA ILE A 264 27.48 -46.08 -8.27
C ILE A 264 28.74 -45.20 -8.13
N ILE A 265 28.76 -44.07 -8.83
CA ILE A 265 29.84 -43.09 -8.84
C ILE A 265 29.19 -41.80 -8.34
N GLY A 266 29.41 -41.49 -7.07
CA GLY A 266 28.86 -40.26 -6.47
C GLY A 266 28.31 -40.43 -5.06
N ASP A 267 28.18 -41.66 -4.55
CA ASP A 267 27.67 -41.89 -3.19
C ASP A 267 28.51 -41.17 -2.14
N ILE A 268 27.83 -40.43 -1.28
CA ILE A 268 28.45 -39.66 -0.21
C ILE A 268 28.10 -40.33 1.11
N VAL A 269 29.11 -40.95 1.71
CA VAL A 269 29.01 -41.48 3.07
C VAL A 269 29.04 -40.31 4.05
N ASN A 270 28.07 -40.24 4.96
CA ASN A 270 27.91 -39.17 5.95
C ASN A 270 27.71 -37.77 5.32
N ALA A 271 26.92 -37.67 4.26
CA ALA A 271 26.51 -36.39 3.70
C ALA A 271 25.71 -35.57 4.73
N PRO A 272 26.05 -34.27 4.92
CA PRO A 272 25.27 -33.38 5.77
C PRO A 272 23.81 -33.28 5.30
N PHE A 273 22.89 -33.52 6.21
CA PHE A 273 21.45 -33.64 5.97
C PHE A 273 20.69 -32.81 6.99
N GLY A 274 19.77 -31.98 6.53
CA GLY A 274 19.11 -31.02 7.40
C GLY A 274 17.99 -30.23 6.74
N ASN A 275 17.87 -28.98 7.14
CA ASN A 275 16.82 -28.07 6.70
C ASN A 275 17.44 -26.82 6.08
N ALA A 276 16.78 -26.26 5.08
CA ALA A 276 17.13 -24.99 4.47
C ALA A 276 15.97 -24.00 4.54
N VAL A 277 16.30 -22.72 4.65
CA VAL A 277 15.36 -21.62 4.45
C VAL A 277 15.89 -20.78 3.30
N LEU A 278 15.04 -20.56 2.31
CA LEU A 278 15.33 -19.82 1.08
C LEU A 278 14.47 -18.57 1.07
N VAL A 279 15.09 -17.41 0.89
CA VAL A 279 14.40 -16.12 0.87
C VAL A 279 14.67 -15.43 -0.45
N ARG A 280 13.60 -15.16 -1.22
CA ARG A 280 13.68 -14.45 -2.49
C ARG A 280 13.91 -12.97 -2.25
N GLU A 281 14.99 -12.42 -2.79
CA GLU A 281 15.21 -10.99 -2.86
C GLU A 281 14.44 -10.43 -4.05
N GLY A 282 13.37 -9.67 -3.81
CA GLY A 282 12.47 -9.24 -4.87
C GLY A 282 11.72 -7.96 -4.56
N ASP A 283 10.49 -7.86 -5.07
CA ASP A 283 9.64 -6.68 -4.89
C ASP A 283 9.19 -6.46 -3.44
N VAL A 284 9.19 -7.52 -2.63
CA VAL A 284 8.65 -7.51 -1.26
C VAL A 284 9.75 -7.55 -0.21
N ILE A 285 10.87 -8.22 -0.49
CA ILE A 285 11.96 -8.48 0.45
C ILE A 285 13.26 -7.91 -0.12
N GLU A 286 13.97 -7.10 0.67
CA GLU A 286 15.31 -6.62 0.35
C GLU A 286 16.37 -7.57 0.91
N GLY A 287 17.33 -7.93 0.07
CA GLY A 287 18.55 -8.60 0.48
C GLY A 287 19.29 -7.82 1.55
N THR A 288 19.55 -8.46 2.70
CA THR A 288 20.44 -7.89 3.71
C THR A 288 21.84 -8.38 3.43
N GLY A 289 22.56 -7.71 2.55
CA GLY A 289 23.88 -8.14 2.08
C GLY A 289 25.01 -8.18 3.11
N ASP A 290 24.75 -8.45 4.41
CA ASP A 290 25.77 -8.75 5.43
C ASP A 290 25.24 -9.08 6.87
N SER A 291 23.98 -9.49 7.12
CA SER A 291 23.52 -9.69 8.53
C SER A 291 23.24 -11.14 8.93
N GLU A 292 24.14 -11.70 9.74
CA GLU A 292 24.14 -13.06 10.30
C GLU A 292 22.95 -13.45 11.19
N ARG A 293 22.13 -12.54 11.70
CA ARG A 293 21.08 -12.95 12.65
C ARG A 293 19.98 -11.96 12.74
N VAL A 294 18.76 -12.39 12.45
CA VAL A 294 17.65 -11.55 12.82
C VAL A 294 16.32 -12.40 12.91
N LYS A 295 15.45 -12.09 13.89
CA LYS A 295 14.28 -12.87 14.39
C LYS A 295 12.90 -12.38 13.86
N LEU A 296 11.97 -13.29 13.52
CA LEU A 296 10.55 -12.99 13.27
C LEU A 296 9.75 -13.12 14.58
N ASP A 297 9.33 -11.99 15.13
CA ASP A 297 8.33 -11.91 16.21
C ASP A 297 7.42 -10.73 15.84
N VAL A 298 6.32 -11.01 15.13
CA VAL A 298 5.28 -10.00 14.86
C VAL A 298 3.92 -10.63 15.15
N GLU A 299 3.42 -10.39 16.36
CA GLU A 299 2.03 -10.67 16.69
C GLU A 299 1.14 -9.74 15.83
N GLY A 300 0.33 -10.32 14.94
CA GLY A 300 -0.53 -9.60 13.99
C GLY A 300 -0.27 -9.88 12.51
N GLY A 301 0.78 -10.63 12.15
CA GLY A 301 0.95 -11.18 10.80
C GLY A 301 0.12 -12.45 10.62
N SER A 302 -0.83 -12.48 9.69
CA SER A 302 -1.54 -13.71 9.35
C SER A 302 -0.76 -14.49 8.28
N ILE A 303 -0.20 -15.64 8.66
CA ILE A 303 0.25 -16.64 7.68
C ILE A 303 -1.01 -17.33 7.16
N THR A 304 -1.36 -17.07 5.90
CA THR A 304 -2.42 -17.84 5.23
C THR A 304 -1.76 -19.07 4.62
N LEU A 305 -1.81 -20.18 5.35
CA LEU A 305 -1.47 -21.48 4.77
C LEU A 305 -2.60 -21.87 3.80
N PRO A 306 -2.32 -22.37 2.59
CA PRO A 306 -3.36 -22.89 1.72
C PRO A 306 -4.15 -23.97 2.47
N SER A 307 -5.46 -23.94 2.32
CA SER A 307 -6.36 -24.93 2.92
C SER A 307 -6.05 -26.31 2.35
N ASN A 308 -5.32 -27.13 3.10
CA ASN A 308 -5.32 -28.56 2.85
C ASN A 308 -6.69 -29.09 3.27
N GLU A 309 -7.53 -29.44 2.29
CA GLU A 309 -8.78 -30.15 2.54
C GLU A 309 -8.49 -31.44 3.33
N PRO A 310 -9.17 -31.70 4.47
CA PRO A 310 -8.97 -32.94 5.20
C PRO A 310 -9.46 -34.14 4.39
N GLY A 311 -8.53 -34.99 3.95
CA GLY A 311 -8.79 -36.41 3.73
C GLY A 311 -9.00 -36.90 2.30
N LYS A 312 -7.95 -36.88 1.45
CA LYS A 312 -7.74 -37.84 0.34
C LYS A 312 -6.26 -38.11 -0.01
N GLY A 313 -5.39 -38.13 0.99
CA GLY A 313 -4.04 -38.70 0.88
C GLY A 313 -3.79 -39.51 2.15
N ASP A 314 -3.13 -40.65 2.03
CA ASP A 314 -2.89 -41.59 3.13
C ASP A 314 -2.39 -40.85 4.39
N THR A 315 -3.16 -40.91 5.48
CA THR A 315 -2.82 -40.27 6.76
C THR A 315 -1.94 -41.15 7.63
N ARG A 316 -1.37 -42.22 7.08
CA ARG A 316 -0.25 -42.93 7.69
C ARG A 316 1.06 -42.35 7.20
N ILE A 317 1.64 -41.47 8.01
CA ILE A 317 3.09 -41.29 8.03
C ILE A 317 3.58 -42.38 8.99
N ASP A 318 4.03 -43.51 8.45
CA ASP A 318 4.82 -44.47 9.26
C ASP A 318 6.15 -43.79 9.60
N ASP A 319 6.52 -43.88 10.87
CA ASP A 319 7.65 -43.21 11.50
C ASP A 319 8.98 -43.85 11.12
N GLY A 320 9.45 -43.57 9.89
CA GLY A 320 10.81 -43.88 9.47
C GLY A 320 11.84 -43.04 10.24
N GLU A 321 12.47 -43.66 11.22
CA GLU A 321 13.78 -43.35 11.83
C GLU A 321 14.25 -41.88 11.92
N GLY A 322 14.21 -41.34 13.15
CA GLY A 322 15.19 -40.35 13.62
C GLY A 322 15.03 -38.93 13.08
N ARG A 323 14.14 -38.16 13.70
CA ARG A 323 14.02 -36.72 13.44
C ARG A 323 15.29 -35.98 13.87
N SER A 324 16.02 -35.49 12.88
CA SER A 324 17.03 -34.46 13.03
C SER A 324 16.36 -33.09 12.88
N ALA A 325 16.07 -32.42 13.99
CA ALA A 325 15.44 -31.10 13.96
C ALA A 325 16.51 -30.00 13.90
N ALA A 326 16.88 -29.55 12.70
CA ALA A 326 17.63 -28.31 12.53
C ALA A 326 16.69 -27.10 12.63
N LYS A 327 17.13 -26.08 13.38
CA LYS A 327 16.42 -24.80 13.52
C LYS A 327 17.16 -23.74 12.71
N THR A 328 16.56 -23.30 11.62
CA THR A 328 17.08 -22.21 10.80
C THR A 328 16.30 -20.92 11.11
N GLU A 329 17.00 -19.83 11.41
CA GLU A 329 16.43 -18.50 11.62
C GLU A 329 16.83 -17.60 10.44
N VAL A 330 15.84 -17.06 9.71
CA VAL A 330 16.08 -16.08 8.65
C VAL A 330 15.25 -14.84 8.91
N GLN A 331 15.79 -13.69 8.51
CA GLN A 331 15.08 -12.44 8.62
C GLN A 331 14.96 -11.70 7.32
N ILE A 332 13.90 -10.91 7.30
CA ILE A 332 13.34 -10.30 6.13
C ILE A 332 13.28 -8.82 6.42
N LYS A 333 13.93 -8.02 5.58
CA LYS A 333 13.62 -6.60 5.53
C LYS A 333 12.61 -6.37 4.42
N PRO A 334 11.39 -5.92 4.73
CA PRO A 334 10.45 -5.57 3.69
C PRO A 334 10.97 -4.35 2.92
N ARG A 335 10.98 -4.40 1.58
CA ARG A 335 11.38 -3.29 0.68
C ARG A 335 10.36 -2.17 0.65
#